data_AF-A0A6M7UHT5-F1
#
_entry.id   AF-A0A6M7UHT5-F1
#
_cell.length_a   1.000
_cell.length_b   1.000
_cell.length_c   1.000
_cell.angle_alpha   90.00
_cell.angle_beta   90.00
_cell.angle_gamma   90.00
#
_symmetry.space_group_name_H-M   'P 1'
#
loop_
_entity.id
_entity.type
_entity.pdbx_description
1 polymer ?
#
loop_
_entity_poly.entity_id
_entity_poly.type
_entity_poly.pdbx_seq_one_letter_code
_entity_poly.pdbx_strand_id
1 'polypeptide(L)'
;MRTVIVAGHVNHDQVWPLSSPLASGARITYLDRRVRLGGGGFHTSTQLAKLGNRVRLISNLMDDHHGRAALATLQASRIDTGYVTLWPGETGFTEILLEPSGERTILSAGGQPRPPFVAPEPVSGDAAYLNALTLDDGLVASLRTIPLVISQFPLRTASPRPADIVIGSRADFPGEDTQGIWQRASRIAGPRLKTLVLTDATRPISLYDGKALDHVTPLRQVSAPDTIGAGDCFAGTFLHGLLQGLSLELCAEQASQRTAEWLSERARTA
;
A
#
# COMPACT_ATOMS: atom_id res chain seq x y z
N MET A 1 2.24 -5.24 -22.39
CA MET A 1 1.68 -5.55 -21.06
C MET A 1 2.84 -5.91 -20.14
N ARG A 2 3.01 -5.19 -19.02
CA ARG A 2 4.14 -5.36 -18.09
C ARG A 2 3.74 -6.29 -16.94
N THR A 3 4.69 -7.08 -16.45
CA THR A 3 4.51 -7.97 -15.30
C THR A 3 5.02 -7.31 -14.04
N VAL A 4 4.15 -7.17 -13.04
CA VAL A 4 4.49 -6.55 -11.75
C VAL A 4 4.31 -7.55 -10.63
N ILE A 5 5.36 -7.73 -9.84
CA ILE A 5 5.32 -8.49 -8.59
C ILE A 5 4.83 -7.57 -7.48
N VAL A 6 3.81 -7.95 -6.74
CA VAL A 6 3.35 -7.22 -5.56
C VAL A 6 3.53 -8.13 -4.36
N ALA A 7 4.27 -7.68 -3.35
CA ALA A 7 4.35 -8.37 -2.06
C ALA A 7 3.69 -7.51 -1.00
N GLY A 8 2.60 -7.99 -0.41
CA GLY A 8 1.91 -7.26 0.64
C GLY A 8 0.65 -7.92 1.15
N HIS A 9 0.11 -7.39 2.25
CA HIS A 9 -1.03 -7.99 2.92
C HIS A 9 -2.35 -7.78 2.17
N VAL A 10 -3.21 -8.80 2.27
CA VAL A 10 -4.64 -8.72 2.00
C VAL A 10 -5.34 -8.85 3.34
N ASN A 11 -6.05 -7.81 3.74
CA ASN A 11 -6.76 -7.75 5.02
C ASN A 11 -8.27 -7.86 4.79
N HIS A 12 -8.97 -8.25 5.84
CA HIS A 12 -10.42 -8.07 5.95
C HIS A 12 -10.66 -6.88 6.88
N ASP A 13 -10.98 -5.74 6.29
CA ASP A 13 -11.26 -4.51 7.01
C ASP A 13 -12.72 -4.52 7.45
N GLN A 14 -12.93 -4.53 8.76
CA GLN A 14 -14.24 -4.40 9.38
C GLN A 14 -14.44 -2.96 9.81
N VAL A 15 -15.26 -2.22 9.06
CA VAL A 15 -15.46 -0.79 9.23
C VAL A 15 -16.72 -0.54 10.05
N TRP A 16 -16.56 0.30 11.07
CA TRP A 16 -17.59 0.74 12.00
C TRP A 16 -17.70 2.27 11.93
N PRO A 17 -18.59 2.83 11.09
CA PRO A 17 -18.93 4.25 11.15
C PRO A 17 -19.54 4.57 12.52
N LEU A 18 -19.02 5.57 13.21
CA LEU A 18 -19.43 5.95 14.56
C LEU A 18 -20.37 7.17 14.53
N SER A 19 -21.27 7.24 15.51
CA SER A 19 -22.15 8.40 15.69
C SER A 19 -21.45 9.64 16.23
N SER A 20 -20.26 9.48 16.81
CA SER A 20 -19.47 10.57 17.42
C SER A 20 -17.97 10.20 17.47
N PRO A 21 -17.07 11.20 17.64
CA PRO A 21 -15.65 10.96 17.88
C PRO A 21 -15.37 10.04 19.07
N LEU A 22 -14.23 9.34 19.03
CA LEU A 22 -13.78 8.51 20.14
C LEU A 22 -13.39 9.37 21.35
N ALA A 23 -13.85 8.96 22.53
CA ALA A 23 -13.48 9.60 23.79
C ALA A 23 -13.40 8.57 24.92
N SER A 24 -12.44 8.74 25.84
CA SER A 24 -12.27 7.85 26.99
C SER A 24 -13.52 7.83 27.86
N GLY A 25 -14.01 6.63 28.20
CA GLY A 25 -15.23 6.44 29.00
C GLY A 25 -16.54 6.70 28.25
N ALA A 26 -16.50 7.06 26.97
CA ALA A 26 -17.71 7.32 26.19
C ALA A 26 -18.48 6.04 25.86
N ARG A 27 -19.80 6.17 25.73
CA ARG A 27 -20.70 5.15 25.17
C ARG A 27 -21.12 5.62 23.79
N ILE A 28 -20.57 5.00 22.75
CA ILE A 28 -20.73 5.43 21.35
C ILE A 28 -21.51 4.36 20.59
N THR A 29 -22.44 4.79 19.74
CA THR A 29 -23.20 3.91 18.83
C THR A 29 -22.50 3.86 17.48
N TYR A 30 -22.37 2.68 16.88
CA TYR A 30 -21.97 2.54 15.48
C TYR A 30 -23.23 2.56 14.59
N LEU A 31 -23.11 3.15 13.40
CA LEU A 31 -24.22 3.35 12.46
C LEU A 31 -24.39 2.17 11.50
N ASP A 32 -23.29 1.47 11.21
CA ASP A 32 -23.24 0.32 10.30
C ASP A 32 -22.06 -0.59 10.69
N ARG A 33 -22.05 -1.83 10.19
CA ARG A 33 -20.93 -2.75 10.28
C ARG A 33 -20.74 -3.45 8.95
N ARG A 34 -19.65 -3.12 8.26
CA ARG A 34 -19.35 -3.64 6.93
C ARG A 34 -17.95 -4.23 6.85
N VAL A 35 -17.87 -5.41 6.23
CA VAL A 35 -16.60 -6.08 5.93
C VAL A 35 -16.26 -5.85 4.47
N ARG A 36 -15.01 -5.46 4.22
CA ARG A 36 -14.45 -5.37 2.86
C ARG A 36 -13.01 -5.85 2.84
N LEU A 37 -12.48 -6.10 1.64
CA LEU A 37 -11.06 -6.34 1.49
C LEU A 37 -10.27 -5.03 1.57
N GLY A 38 -9.14 -5.11 2.27
CA GLY A 38 -8.17 -4.03 2.45
C GLY A 38 -6.75 -4.56 2.41
N GLY A 39 -5.82 -3.75 2.94
CA GLY A 39 -4.39 -4.03 2.88
C GLY A 39 -3.75 -3.58 1.56
N GLY A 40 -2.53 -3.07 1.62
CA GLY A 40 -1.93 -2.47 0.44
C GLY A 40 -1.51 -3.46 -0.64
N GLY A 41 -1.31 -4.74 -0.29
CA GLY A 41 -1.16 -5.81 -1.28
C GLY A 41 -2.41 -5.90 -2.16
N PHE A 42 -3.60 -5.87 -1.56
CA PHE A 42 -4.88 -5.87 -2.28
C PHE A 42 -5.08 -4.59 -3.09
N HIS A 43 -4.95 -3.41 -2.46
CA HIS A 43 -5.24 -2.14 -3.12
C HIS A 43 -4.28 -1.85 -4.28
N THR A 44 -2.96 -2.01 -4.09
CA THR A 44 -1.98 -1.77 -5.15
C THR A 44 -2.10 -2.79 -6.29
N SER A 45 -2.31 -4.07 -5.98
CA SER A 45 -2.52 -5.10 -7.01
C SER A 45 -3.76 -4.82 -7.85
N THR A 46 -4.87 -4.46 -7.20
CA THR A 46 -6.11 -4.12 -7.88
C THR A 46 -5.94 -2.90 -8.77
N GLN A 47 -5.25 -1.86 -8.29
CA GLN A 47 -5.01 -0.65 -9.08
C GLN A 47 -4.12 -0.94 -10.30
N LEU A 48 -3.04 -1.70 -10.13
CA LEU A 48 -2.16 -2.10 -11.22
C LEU A 48 -2.89 -2.97 -12.26
N ALA A 49 -3.72 -3.92 -11.82
CA ALA A 49 -4.52 -4.76 -12.70
C ALA A 49 -5.55 -3.93 -13.51
N LYS A 50 -6.22 -2.97 -12.86
CA LYS A 50 -7.15 -2.03 -13.52
C LYS A 50 -6.46 -1.17 -14.58
N LEU A 51 -5.20 -0.80 -14.36
CA LEU A 51 -4.36 -0.08 -15.32
C LEU A 51 -3.74 -1.00 -16.40
N GLY A 52 -4.15 -2.27 -16.47
CA GLY A 52 -3.77 -3.20 -17.54
C GLY A 52 -2.43 -3.92 -17.36
N ASN A 53 -1.85 -3.91 -16.14
CA ASN A 53 -0.63 -4.67 -15.85
C ASN A 53 -0.96 -6.13 -15.49
N ARG A 54 -0.04 -7.05 -15.80
CA ARG A 54 -0.10 -8.43 -15.30
C ARG A 54 0.45 -8.44 -13.88
N VAL A 55 -0.40 -8.67 -12.88
CA VAL A 55 0.02 -8.65 -11.47
C VAL A 55 0.17 -10.05 -10.94
N ARG A 56 1.32 -10.35 -10.32
CA ARG A 56 1.52 -11.53 -9.48
C ARG A 56 1.60 -11.09 -8.02
N LEU A 57 0.69 -11.61 -7.20
CA LEU A 57 0.59 -11.24 -5.80
C LEU A 57 1.24 -12.32 -4.92
N ILE A 58 2.25 -11.91 -4.16
CA ILE A 58 2.85 -12.66 -3.06
C ILE A 58 2.16 -12.19 -1.78
N SER A 59 1.35 -13.06 -1.19
CA SER A 59 0.58 -12.73 0.02
C SER A 59 0.22 -13.99 0.81
N ASN A 60 -0.40 -13.79 1.96
CA ASN A 60 -0.88 -14.87 2.82
C ASN A 60 -2.33 -14.59 3.21
N LEU A 61 -3.15 -15.64 3.20
CA LEU A 61 -4.53 -15.65 3.65
C LEU A 61 -4.73 -16.85 4.60
N MET A 62 -5.82 -16.85 5.35
CA MET A 62 -6.18 -18.00 6.18
C MET A 62 -7.03 -18.99 5.38
N ASP A 63 -6.96 -20.28 5.73
CA ASP A 63 -7.67 -21.37 5.05
C ASP A 63 -9.11 -21.54 5.56
N ASP A 64 -9.81 -20.43 5.75
CA ASP A 64 -11.19 -20.37 6.22
C ASP A 64 -12.13 -19.83 5.12
N HIS A 65 -13.39 -19.59 5.47
CA HIS A 65 -14.36 -19.04 4.52
C HIS A 65 -13.93 -17.65 3.99
N HIS A 66 -13.43 -16.78 4.87
CA HIS A 66 -13.08 -15.41 4.52
C HIS A 66 -11.84 -15.33 3.64
N GLY A 67 -10.81 -16.11 3.93
CA GLY A 67 -9.61 -16.21 3.10
C GLY A 67 -9.91 -16.81 1.72
N ARG A 68 -10.71 -17.87 1.63
CA ARG A 68 -11.14 -18.42 0.32
C ARG A 68 -11.96 -17.42 -0.49
N ALA A 69 -12.85 -16.64 0.15
CA ALA A 69 -13.61 -15.59 -0.51
C ALA A 69 -12.71 -14.44 -1.01
N ALA A 70 -11.69 -14.06 -0.23
CA ALA A 70 -10.69 -13.08 -0.63
C ALA A 70 -9.88 -13.58 -1.85
N LEU A 71 -9.46 -14.85 -1.82
CA LEU A 71 -8.74 -15.48 -2.92
C LEU A 71 -9.57 -15.47 -4.22
N ALA A 72 -10.85 -15.85 -4.14
CA ALA A 72 -11.75 -15.80 -5.29
C ALA A 72 -11.92 -14.36 -5.85
N THR A 73 -11.97 -13.36 -4.97
CA THR A 73 -12.06 -11.94 -5.38
C THR A 73 -10.80 -11.48 -6.12
N LEU A 74 -9.62 -11.89 -5.65
CA LEU A 74 -8.34 -11.60 -6.31
C LEU A 74 -8.29 -12.23 -7.71
N GLN A 75 -8.68 -13.50 -7.82
CA GLN A 75 -8.73 -14.22 -9.09
C GLN A 75 -9.73 -13.60 -10.08
N ALA A 76 -10.92 -13.21 -9.61
CA ALA A 76 -11.91 -12.49 -10.42
C ALA A 76 -11.37 -11.14 -10.94
N SER A 77 -10.45 -10.52 -10.19
CA SER A 77 -9.74 -9.29 -10.57
C SER A 77 -8.55 -9.53 -11.51
N ARG A 78 -8.38 -10.76 -12.02
CA ARG A 78 -7.29 -11.21 -12.90
C ARG A 78 -5.89 -11.02 -12.30
N ILE A 79 -5.78 -11.09 -10.98
CA ILE A 79 -4.51 -11.12 -10.27
C ILE A 79 -4.03 -12.58 -10.23
N ASP A 80 -2.78 -12.82 -10.61
CA ASP A 80 -2.15 -14.14 -10.46
C ASP A 80 -1.86 -14.39 -8.97
N THR A 81 -2.60 -15.35 -8.41
CA THR A 81 -2.55 -15.74 -7.00
C THR A 81 -1.71 -16.99 -6.76
N GLY A 82 -0.87 -17.42 -7.71
CA GLY A 82 -0.02 -18.61 -7.56
C GLY A 82 0.98 -18.52 -6.39
N TYR A 83 1.25 -17.31 -5.89
CA TYR A 83 2.09 -17.04 -4.72
C TYR A 83 1.29 -16.56 -3.49
N VAL A 84 -0.03 -16.75 -3.49
CA VAL A 84 -0.86 -16.53 -2.31
C VAL A 84 -0.97 -17.83 -1.54
N THR A 85 -0.42 -17.87 -0.33
CA THR A 85 -0.47 -19.08 0.52
C THR A 85 -1.69 -19.05 1.43
N LEU A 86 -2.33 -20.22 1.61
CA LEU A 86 -3.42 -20.42 2.57
C LEU A 86 -2.85 -21.08 3.83
N TRP A 87 -3.02 -20.42 4.97
CA TRP A 87 -2.52 -20.87 6.27
C TRP A 87 -3.65 -21.41 7.14
N PRO A 88 -3.43 -22.49 7.91
CA PRO A 88 -4.43 -22.98 8.85
C PRO A 88 -4.77 -21.91 9.91
N GLY A 89 -6.06 -21.78 10.24
CA GLY A 89 -6.57 -20.85 11.25
C GLY A 89 -7.73 -20.00 10.74
N GLU A 90 -8.06 -18.96 11.50
CA GLU A 90 -9.18 -18.06 11.21
C GLU A 90 -8.68 -16.68 10.77
N THR A 91 -9.34 -16.08 9.79
CA THR A 91 -9.09 -14.71 9.35
C THR A 91 -9.34 -13.74 10.49
N GLY A 92 -8.29 -13.02 10.88
CA GLY A 92 -8.39 -11.85 11.75
C GLY A 92 -8.89 -10.62 10.99
N PHE A 93 -9.77 -9.85 11.60
CA PHE A 93 -10.26 -8.59 11.05
C PHE A 93 -9.40 -7.41 11.50
N THR A 94 -9.21 -6.45 10.59
CA THR A 94 -8.71 -5.11 10.95
C THR A 94 -9.92 -4.26 11.32
N GLU A 95 -10.06 -3.92 12.59
CA GLU A 95 -11.19 -3.11 13.04
C GLU A 95 -10.90 -1.63 12.74
N ILE A 96 -11.79 -1.00 11.99
CA ILE A 96 -11.65 0.38 11.56
C ILE A 96 -12.81 1.18 12.11
N LEU A 97 -12.53 1.98 13.14
CA LEU A 97 -13.48 2.90 13.73
C LEU A 97 -13.42 4.19 12.93
N LEU A 98 -14.52 4.56 12.28
CA LEU A 98 -14.58 5.72 11.39
C LEU A 98 -15.46 6.81 12.01
N GLU A 99 -14.86 7.94 12.36
CA GLU A 99 -15.58 9.05 12.98
C GLU A 99 -16.38 9.87 11.95
N PRO A 100 -17.38 10.67 12.37
CA PRO A 100 -18.12 11.57 11.47
C PRO A 100 -17.24 12.56 10.71
N SER A 101 -16.06 12.90 11.25
CA SER A 101 -15.05 13.76 10.62
C SER A 101 -14.34 13.08 9.44
N GLY A 102 -14.41 11.76 9.33
CA GLY A 102 -13.59 10.95 8.42
C GLY A 102 -12.26 10.48 9.01
N GLU A 103 -11.93 10.90 10.24
CA GLU A 103 -10.76 10.37 10.94
C GLU A 103 -10.99 8.90 11.33
N ARG A 104 -9.91 8.12 11.26
CA ARG A 104 -9.97 6.67 11.48
C ARG A 104 -9.06 6.25 12.62
N THR A 105 -9.57 5.34 13.45
CA THR A 105 -8.75 4.56 14.37
C THR A 105 -8.72 3.11 13.90
N ILE A 106 -7.51 2.58 13.70
CA ILE A 106 -7.29 1.21 13.21
C ILE A 106 -6.81 0.34 14.37
N LEU A 107 -7.55 -0.71 14.68
CA LEU A 107 -7.17 -1.75 15.63
C LEU A 107 -6.78 -3.01 14.86
N SER A 108 -5.63 -3.57 15.20
CA SER A 108 -5.17 -4.85 14.66
C SER A 108 -5.14 -5.87 15.79
N ALA A 109 -5.57 -7.11 15.50
CA ALA A 109 -5.40 -8.23 16.43
C ALA A 109 -3.91 -8.39 16.80
N GLY A 110 -3.61 -8.21 18.08
CA GLY A 110 -2.26 -8.43 18.61
C GLY A 110 -1.95 -9.93 18.75
N GLY A 111 -0.67 -10.28 18.73
CA GLY A 111 -0.20 -11.62 19.13
C GLY A 111 -0.41 -12.76 18.14
N GLN A 112 -1.11 -12.56 17.02
CA GLN A 112 -1.17 -13.57 15.97
C GLN A 112 0.12 -13.55 15.15
N PRO A 113 0.87 -14.67 15.06
CA PRO A 113 2.01 -14.75 14.17
C PRO A 113 1.53 -14.54 12.74
N ARG A 114 2.07 -13.52 12.08
CA ARG A 114 1.84 -13.32 10.66
C ARG A 114 2.87 -14.12 9.89
N PRO A 115 2.45 -15.06 9.04
CA PRO A 115 3.40 -15.77 8.21
C PRO A 115 4.17 -14.76 7.33
N PRO A 116 5.49 -14.96 7.14
CA PRO A 116 6.26 -14.12 6.24
C PRO A 116 5.74 -14.28 4.81
N PHE A 117 5.95 -13.27 3.96
CA PHE A 117 5.78 -13.46 2.52
C PHE A 117 6.90 -14.35 2.03
N VAL A 118 6.54 -15.47 1.41
CA VAL A 118 7.49 -16.47 0.91
C VAL A 118 7.32 -16.61 -0.59
N ALA A 119 8.43 -16.52 -1.31
CA ALA A 119 8.54 -16.95 -2.69
C ALA A 119 9.50 -18.16 -2.75
N PRO A 120 9.00 -19.40 -2.80
CA PRO A 120 9.84 -20.60 -2.71
C PRO A 120 10.79 -20.74 -3.91
N GLU A 121 10.45 -20.13 -5.04
CA GLU A 121 11.29 -20.04 -6.24
C GLU A 121 11.57 -18.56 -6.56
N PRO A 122 12.73 -18.26 -7.20
CA PRO A 122 13.03 -16.91 -7.65
C PRO A 122 11.91 -16.33 -8.54
N VAL A 123 11.46 -15.12 -8.20
CA VAL A 123 10.42 -14.42 -8.95
C VAL A 123 11.02 -13.40 -9.92
N SER A 124 10.43 -13.31 -11.11
CA SER A 124 10.84 -12.35 -12.14
C SER A 124 9.66 -11.54 -12.67
N GLY A 125 9.94 -10.29 -13.03
CA GLY A 125 8.97 -9.34 -13.58
C GLY A 125 9.66 -8.07 -14.07
N ASP A 126 8.90 -7.20 -14.73
CA ASP A 126 9.38 -5.89 -15.17
C ASP A 126 9.57 -4.94 -13.97
N ALA A 127 8.75 -5.09 -12.92
CA ALA A 127 8.86 -4.33 -11.69
C ALA A 127 8.35 -5.09 -10.45
N ALA A 128 8.67 -4.57 -9.27
CA ALA A 128 8.12 -5.02 -7.99
C ALA A 128 7.64 -3.86 -7.12
N TYR A 129 6.55 -4.10 -6.37
CA TYR A 129 6.07 -3.23 -5.30
C TYR A 129 6.00 -3.97 -3.97
N LEU A 130 6.50 -3.36 -2.90
CA LEU A 130 6.61 -3.95 -1.57
C LEU A 130 5.82 -3.15 -0.53
N ASN A 131 4.81 -3.77 0.07
CA ASN A 131 4.12 -3.30 1.27
C ASN A 131 4.16 -4.42 2.33
N ALA A 132 5.32 -4.56 2.96
CA ALA A 132 5.65 -5.65 3.88
C ALA A 132 6.60 -5.17 4.97
N LEU A 133 6.57 -5.78 6.17
CA LEU A 133 7.63 -5.58 7.15
C LEU A 133 8.76 -6.59 6.96
N THR A 134 8.42 -7.87 6.82
CA THR A 134 9.40 -8.95 6.71
C THR A 134 9.35 -9.57 5.33
N LEU A 135 10.52 -9.82 4.75
CA LEU A 135 10.72 -10.54 3.49
C LEU A 135 11.68 -11.71 3.74
N ASP A 136 11.48 -12.81 3.04
CA ASP A 136 12.45 -13.91 3.02
C ASP A 136 13.66 -13.59 2.12
N ASP A 137 14.77 -14.31 2.33
CA ASP A 137 16.03 -14.08 1.61
C ASP A 137 15.91 -14.34 0.09
N GLY A 138 15.06 -15.28 -0.34
CA GLY A 138 14.82 -15.59 -1.75
C GLY A 138 14.08 -14.46 -2.47
N LEU A 139 13.09 -13.86 -1.81
CA LEU A 139 12.43 -12.66 -2.32
C LEU A 139 13.40 -11.48 -2.36
N VAL A 140 14.21 -11.26 -1.32
CA VAL A 140 15.25 -10.21 -1.33
C VAL A 140 16.25 -10.41 -2.47
N ALA A 141 16.67 -11.64 -2.75
CA ALA A 141 17.54 -11.96 -3.88
C ALA A 141 16.88 -11.65 -5.22
N SER A 142 15.61 -12.03 -5.40
CA SER A 142 14.82 -11.75 -6.61
C SER A 142 14.69 -10.24 -6.87
N LEU A 143 14.51 -9.44 -5.81
CA LEU A 143 14.41 -8.00 -5.94
C LEU A 143 15.68 -7.38 -6.53
N ARG A 144 16.88 -7.95 -6.29
CA ARG A 144 18.14 -7.45 -6.85
C ARG A 144 18.18 -7.54 -8.38
N THR A 145 17.46 -8.49 -8.97
CA THR A 145 17.46 -8.73 -10.42
C THR A 145 16.28 -8.09 -11.13
N ILE A 146 15.20 -7.77 -10.43
CA ILE A 146 14.03 -7.08 -11.01
C ILE A 146 14.43 -5.65 -11.41
N PRO A 147 14.12 -5.16 -12.63
CA PRO A 147 14.62 -3.88 -13.14
C PRO A 147 14.19 -2.64 -12.33
N LEU A 148 12.96 -2.63 -11.83
CA LEU A 148 12.40 -1.51 -11.07
C LEU A 148 11.76 -2.02 -9.79
N VAL A 149 12.20 -1.51 -8.63
CA VAL A 149 11.62 -1.90 -7.34
C VAL A 149 11.17 -0.66 -6.57
N ILE A 150 9.90 -0.66 -6.17
CA ILE A 150 9.32 0.36 -5.28
C ILE A 150 8.99 -0.29 -3.95
N SER A 151 9.41 0.33 -2.84
CA SER A 151 8.97 -0.04 -1.50
C SER A 151 8.06 1.05 -0.94
N GLN A 152 6.94 0.66 -0.34
CA GLN A 152 6.33 1.52 0.66
C GLN A 152 7.31 1.71 1.82
N PHE A 153 7.32 2.90 2.41
CA PHE A 153 8.12 3.21 3.57
C PHE A 153 7.58 2.43 4.80
N PRO A 154 8.34 1.48 5.35
CA PRO A 154 7.91 0.78 6.55
C PRO A 154 8.08 1.68 7.79
N LEU A 155 7.01 1.84 8.57
CA LEU A 155 7.01 2.67 9.78
C LEU A 155 7.55 1.96 11.03
N ARG A 156 7.93 0.69 10.88
CA ARG A 156 8.48 -0.16 11.93
C ARG A 156 9.74 -0.86 11.41
N THR A 157 10.46 -1.54 12.29
CA THR A 157 11.59 -2.38 11.90
C THR A 157 11.16 -3.37 10.81
N ALA A 158 11.93 -3.40 9.73
CA ALA A 158 11.59 -4.10 8.52
C ALA A 158 12.86 -4.72 7.90
N SER A 159 12.72 -5.87 7.23
CA SER A 159 13.85 -6.51 6.55
C SER A 159 14.46 -5.54 5.52
N PRO A 160 15.80 -5.40 5.47
CA PRO A 160 16.47 -4.69 4.38
C PRO A 160 16.04 -5.23 3.02
N ARG A 161 15.84 -4.35 2.03
CA ARG A 161 15.36 -4.73 0.70
C ARG A 161 15.88 -3.76 -0.36
N PRO A 162 16.48 -4.22 -1.47
CA PRO A 162 16.90 -3.32 -2.53
C PRO A 162 15.68 -2.67 -3.18
N ALA A 163 15.60 -1.33 -3.16
CA ALA A 163 14.54 -0.56 -3.82
C ALA A 163 15.12 0.65 -4.54
N ASP A 164 14.61 0.96 -5.74
CA ASP A 164 14.96 2.18 -6.48
C ASP A 164 14.20 3.39 -5.91
N ILE A 165 12.95 3.17 -5.48
CA ILE A 165 12.08 4.23 -4.98
C ILE A 165 11.46 3.79 -3.66
N VAL A 166 11.45 4.70 -2.69
CA VAL A 166 10.69 4.53 -1.44
C VAL A 166 9.56 5.56 -1.42
N ILE A 167 8.31 5.10 -1.22
CA ILE A 167 7.12 5.96 -1.16
C ILE A 167 6.57 5.96 0.26
N GLY A 168 6.39 7.13 0.87
CA GLY A 168 5.78 7.31 2.20
C GLY A 168 4.86 8.52 2.27
N SER A 169 4.26 8.74 3.44
CA SER A 169 3.50 9.96 3.73
C SER A 169 4.30 10.92 4.59
N ARG A 170 4.27 12.22 4.30
CA ARG A 170 4.88 13.25 5.17
C ARG A 170 4.29 13.21 6.59
N ALA A 171 3.02 12.86 6.73
CA ALA A 171 2.34 12.78 8.01
C ALA A 171 2.91 11.71 8.95
N ASP A 172 3.62 10.70 8.41
CA ASP A 172 4.25 9.63 9.19
C ASP A 172 5.55 10.08 9.87
N PHE A 173 6.05 11.28 9.55
CA PHE A 173 7.35 11.81 10.00
C PHE A 173 7.23 13.21 10.61
N PRO A 174 6.42 13.40 11.67
CA PRO A 174 6.20 14.72 12.25
C PRO A 174 7.51 15.28 12.82
N GLY A 175 7.91 16.45 12.32
CA GLY A 175 9.12 17.15 12.77
C GLY A 175 10.44 16.65 12.17
N GLU A 176 10.43 15.63 11.32
CA GLU A 176 11.63 15.18 10.59
C GLU A 176 11.77 15.94 9.26
N ASP A 177 13.01 16.34 8.95
CA ASP A 177 13.34 16.92 7.66
C ASP A 177 13.46 15.85 6.56
N THR A 178 13.42 16.28 5.29
CA THR A 178 13.48 15.33 4.16
C THR A 178 14.78 14.53 4.13
N GLN A 179 15.90 15.13 4.58
CA GLN A 179 17.19 14.46 4.62
C GLN A 179 17.22 13.34 5.67
N GLY A 180 16.66 13.55 6.86
CA GLY A 180 16.52 12.53 7.89
C GLY A 180 15.68 11.34 7.41
N ILE A 181 14.56 11.62 6.75
CA ILE A 181 13.69 10.60 6.16
C ILE A 181 14.43 9.82 5.05
N TRP A 182 15.21 10.50 4.20
CA TRP A 182 16.07 9.88 3.19
C TRP A 182 17.10 8.93 3.79
N GLN A 183 17.77 9.32 4.89
CA GLN A 183 18.76 8.45 5.54
C GLN A 183 18.11 7.18 6.11
N ARG A 184 16.87 7.27 6.60
CA ARG A 184 16.08 6.11 7.03
C ARG A 184 15.70 5.21 5.85
N ALA A 185 15.20 5.80 4.77
CA ALA A 185 14.91 5.06 3.54
C ALA A 185 16.16 4.36 3.00
N SER A 186 17.31 5.04 2.99
CA SER A 186 18.59 4.51 2.52
C SER A 186 19.08 3.31 3.34
N ARG A 187 18.84 3.30 4.66
CA ARG A 187 19.16 2.14 5.52
C ARG A 187 18.35 0.89 5.18
N ILE A 188 17.13 1.06 4.68
CA ILE A 188 16.24 -0.04 4.27
C ILE A 188 16.53 -0.46 2.83
N ALA A 189 16.57 0.52 1.92
CA ALA A 189 16.71 0.36 0.48
C ALA A 189 18.14 0.02 0.03
N GLY A 190 19.13 0.34 0.86
CA GLY A 190 20.54 0.21 0.56
C GLY A 190 20.99 1.14 -0.58
N PRO A 191 22.11 0.83 -1.26
CA PRO A 191 22.71 1.67 -2.30
C PRO A 191 21.87 1.76 -3.59
N ARG A 192 20.76 1.02 -3.67
CA ARG A 192 19.86 1.05 -4.84
C ARG A 192 18.95 2.27 -4.86
N LEU A 193 18.73 2.91 -3.70
CA LEU A 193 17.79 4.01 -3.58
C LEU A 193 18.19 5.18 -4.49
N LYS A 194 17.25 5.61 -5.32
CA LYS A 194 17.38 6.76 -6.23
C LYS A 194 16.41 7.87 -5.88
N THR A 195 15.23 7.54 -5.36
CA THR A 195 14.20 8.55 -5.09
C THR A 195 13.38 8.21 -3.85
N LEU A 196 13.20 9.20 -2.98
CA LEU A 196 12.19 9.22 -1.93
C LEU A 196 11.01 10.05 -2.41
N VAL A 197 9.82 9.46 -2.39
CA VAL A 197 8.55 10.13 -2.71
C VAL A 197 7.75 10.28 -1.44
N LEU A 198 7.37 11.51 -1.08
CA LEU A 198 6.52 11.78 0.09
C LEU A 198 5.22 12.43 -0.37
N THR A 199 4.12 11.68 -0.25
CA THR A 199 2.76 12.24 -0.42
C THR A 199 2.40 13.07 0.81
N ASP A 200 1.60 14.12 0.63
CA ASP A 200 1.27 15.04 1.72
C ASP A 200 -0.18 15.52 1.68
N ALA A 201 -1.11 14.57 1.61
CA ALA A 201 -2.54 14.83 1.47
C ALA A 201 -2.84 15.80 0.31
N THR A 202 -3.26 17.03 0.62
CA THR A 202 -3.57 18.09 -0.35
C THR A 202 -2.38 19.00 -0.67
N ARG A 203 -1.26 18.87 0.04
CA ARG A 203 -0.02 19.65 -0.14
C ARG A 203 0.86 19.02 -1.24
N PRO A 204 1.87 19.77 -1.74
CA PRO A 204 2.76 19.27 -2.79
C PRO A 204 3.48 17.96 -2.40
N ILE A 205 3.51 17.03 -3.35
CA ILE A 205 4.27 15.78 -3.24
C ILE A 205 5.75 16.12 -3.35
N SER A 206 6.57 15.58 -2.43
CA SER A 206 8.02 15.75 -2.47
C SER A 206 8.67 14.62 -3.26
N LEU A 207 9.58 14.96 -4.18
CA LEU A 207 10.47 14.03 -4.87
C LEU A 207 11.90 14.38 -4.47
N TYR A 208 12.61 13.46 -3.82
CA TYR A 208 13.96 13.73 -3.31
C TYR A 208 14.94 12.64 -3.75
N ASP A 209 16.04 13.03 -4.39
CA ASP A 209 17.05 12.09 -4.92
C ASP A 209 18.28 11.90 -3.98
N GLY A 210 18.21 12.48 -2.78
CA GLY A 210 19.34 12.55 -1.84
C GLY A 210 20.17 13.82 -1.96
N LYS A 211 19.87 14.69 -2.93
CA LYS A 211 20.56 15.98 -3.17
C LYS A 211 19.58 17.10 -3.46
N ALA A 212 18.74 16.94 -4.48
CA ALA A 212 17.74 17.89 -4.93
C ALA A 212 16.33 17.48 -4.47
N LEU A 213 15.55 18.48 -4.07
CA LEU A 213 14.17 18.35 -3.65
C LEU A 213 13.27 19.07 -4.64
N ASP A 214 12.44 18.30 -5.33
CA ASP A 214 11.41 18.80 -6.23
C ASP A 214 10.02 18.62 -5.61
N HIS A 215 9.09 19.45 -6.07
CA HIS A 215 7.70 19.45 -5.61
C HIS A 215 6.74 19.36 -6.77
N VAL A 216 5.74 18.48 -6.63
CA VAL A 216 4.64 18.33 -7.59
C VAL A 216 3.35 18.71 -6.90
N THR A 217 2.68 19.75 -7.38
CA THR A 217 1.41 20.22 -6.82
C THR A 217 0.25 19.39 -7.36
N PRO A 218 -0.55 18.74 -6.51
CA PRO A 218 -1.78 18.06 -6.93
C PRO A 218 -2.73 18.98 -7.69
N LEU A 219 -3.17 18.58 -8.89
CA LEU A 219 -4.13 19.37 -9.68
C LEU A 219 -5.55 19.37 -9.11
N ARG A 220 -5.90 18.36 -8.32
CA ARG A 220 -7.24 18.17 -7.77
C ARG A 220 -7.15 17.75 -6.32
N GLN A 221 -7.89 18.44 -5.46
CA GLN A 221 -8.05 18.11 -4.05
C GLN A 221 -9.46 17.56 -3.81
N VAL A 222 -9.54 16.41 -3.16
CA VAL A 222 -10.80 15.77 -2.81
C VAL A 222 -10.76 15.43 -1.33
N SER A 223 -11.71 15.96 -0.57
CA SER A 223 -11.97 15.50 0.78
C SER A 223 -12.92 14.31 0.71
N ALA A 224 -12.50 13.18 1.26
CA ALA A 224 -13.33 11.99 1.38
C ALA A 224 -13.23 11.49 2.83
N PRO A 225 -14.34 11.07 3.44
CA PRO A 225 -14.35 10.58 4.81
C PRO A 225 -13.55 9.28 4.96
N ASP A 226 -13.35 8.51 3.89
CA ASP A 226 -12.59 7.27 3.93
C ASP A 226 -11.47 7.28 2.89
N THR A 227 -10.24 7.46 3.37
CA THR A 227 -9.02 7.53 2.58
C THR A 227 -8.20 6.23 2.60
N ILE A 228 -8.72 5.15 3.19
CA ILE A 228 -8.00 3.87 3.32
C ILE A 228 -7.76 3.25 1.94
N GLY A 229 -6.49 3.15 1.54
CA GLY A 229 -6.07 2.69 0.22
C GLY A 229 -5.64 3.80 -0.74
N ALA A 230 -5.76 5.08 -0.35
CA ALA A 230 -5.34 6.20 -1.20
C ALA A 230 -3.84 6.15 -1.54
N GLY A 231 -2.98 5.89 -0.55
CA GLY A 231 -1.54 5.73 -0.76
C GLY A 231 -1.19 4.52 -1.65
N ASP A 232 -1.96 3.45 -1.55
CA ASP A 232 -1.77 2.25 -2.37
C ASP A 232 -2.21 2.46 -3.82
N CYS A 233 -3.30 3.23 -4.02
CA CYS A 233 -3.74 3.71 -5.33
C CYS A 233 -2.71 4.63 -5.98
N PHE A 234 -2.16 5.56 -5.19
CA PHE A 234 -1.07 6.44 -5.63
C PHE A 234 0.13 5.60 -6.06
N ALA A 235 0.63 4.71 -5.20
CA ALA A 235 1.80 3.89 -5.49
C ALA A 235 1.62 2.99 -6.72
N GLY A 236 0.43 2.36 -6.88
CA GLY A 236 0.13 1.56 -8.05
C GLY A 236 0.08 2.37 -9.35
N THR A 237 -0.49 3.57 -9.30
CA THR A 237 -0.55 4.45 -10.48
C THR A 237 0.82 5.03 -10.82
N PHE A 238 1.58 5.43 -9.80
CA PHE A 238 2.95 5.94 -9.95
C PHE A 238 3.85 4.88 -10.60
N LEU A 239 3.79 3.63 -10.11
CA LEU A 239 4.52 2.51 -10.69
C LEU A 239 4.12 2.25 -12.15
N HIS A 240 2.82 2.30 -12.45
CA HIS A 240 2.35 2.14 -13.82
C HIS A 240 2.90 3.23 -14.76
N GLY A 241 2.93 4.49 -14.32
CA GLY A 241 3.50 5.60 -15.09
C GLY A 241 4.97 5.39 -15.42
N LEU A 242 5.77 4.93 -14.46
CA LEU A 242 7.19 4.59 -14.69
C LEU A 242 7.34 3.46 -15.72
N LEU A 243 6.47 2.46 -15.67
CA LEU A 243 6.45 1.37 -16.64
C LEU A 243 6.05 1.81 -18.06
N GLN A 244 5.41 2.98 -18.20
CA GLN A 244 5.14 3.65 -19.47
C GLN A 244 6.27 4.61 -19.90
N GLY A 245 7.34 4.76 -19.10
CA GLY A 245 8.46 5.63 -19.40
C GLY A 245 8.22 7.12 -19.12
N LEU A 246 7.24 7.45 -18.28
CA LEU A 246 6.98 8.82 -17.84
C LEU A 246 8.06 9.32 -16.88
N SER A 247 8.23 10.64 -16.79
CA SER A 247 9.10 11.27 -15.79
C SER A 247 8.52 11.12 -14.37
N LEU A 248 9.35 11.31 -13.34
CA LEU A 248 8.90 11.20 -11.94
C LEU A 248 7.80 12.21 -11.61
N GLU A 249 7.89 13.41 -12.16
CA GLU A 249 6.93 14.49 -11.98
C GLU A 249 5.57 14.11 -12.57
N LEU A 250 5.57 13.65 -13.84
CA LEU A 250 4.34 13.19 -14.49
C LEU A 250 3.75 11.96 -13.81
N CYS A 251 4.58 11.05 -13.30
CA CYS A 251 4.12 9.91 -12.49
C CYS A 251 3.42 10.38 -11.22
N ALA A 252 4.00 11.34 -10.50
CA ALA A 252 3.41 11.89 -9.27
C ALA A 252 2.10 12.65 -9.56
N GLU A 253 2.06 13.44 -10.64
CA GLU A 253 0.87 14.16 -11.07
C GLU A 253 -0.28 13.22 -11.42
N GLN A 254 -0.04 12.23 -12.31
CA GLN A 254 -1.05 11.26 -12.70
C GLN A 254 -1.51 10.39 -11.54
N ALA A 255 -0.58 9.98 -10.66
CA ALA A 255 -0.92 9.22 -9.47
C ALA A 255 -1.79 10.03 -8.51
N SER A 256 -1.50 11.32 -8.34
CA SER A 256 -2.32 12.23 -7.53
C SER A 256 -3.71 12.40 -8.13
N GLN A 257 -3.81 12.65 -9.44
CA GLN A 257 -5.08 12.83 -10.13
C GLN A 257 -5.94 11.56 -10.03
N ARG A 258 -5.37 10.39 -10.32
CA ARG A 258 -6.10 9.13 -10.26
C ARG A 258 -6.56 8.81 -8.83
N THR A 259 -5.77 9.15 -7.82
CA THR A 259 -6.15 8.99 -6.42
C THR A 259 -7.32 9.88 -6.05
N ALA A 260 -7.36 11.13 -6.52
CA ALA A 260 -8.49 12.04 -6.32
C ALA A 260 -9.78 11.52 -6.97
N GLU A 261 -9.70 10.97 -8.18
CA GLU A 261 -10.83 10.31 -8.86
C GLU A 261 -11.33 9.10 -8.06
N TRP A 262 -10.42 8.24 -7.62
CA TRP A 262 -10.72 7.05 -6.84
C TRP A 262 -11.40 7.39 -5.50
N LEU A 263 -10.95 8.44 -4.80
CA LEU A 263 -11.61 8.94 -3.60
C LEU A 263 -13.03 9.45 -3.89
N SER A 264 -13.22 10.13 -5.02
CA SER A 264 -14.54 10.63 -5.46
C SER A 264 -15.50 9.51 -5.84
N GLU A 265 -15.00 8.42 -6.42
CA GLU A 265 -15.77 7.20 -6.70
C GLU A 265 -16.24 6.55 -5.39
N ARG A 266 -15.34 6.40 -4.41
CA ARG A 266 -15.68 5.79 -3.11
C ARG A 266 -16.68 6.61 -2.31
N ALA A 267 -16.52 7.93 -2.27
CA ALA A 267 -17.45 8.80 -1.55
C ALA A 267 -18.90 8.71 -2.07
N ARG A 268 -19.11 8.32 -3.33
CA ARG A 268 -20.45 8.10 -3.90
C ARG A 268 -21.07 6.75 -3.56
N THR A 269 -20.24 5.79 -3.14
CA THR A 269 -20.65 4.41 -2.85
C THR A 269 -20.62 4.07 -1.36
N ALA A 270 -20.15 4.99 -0.51
CA ALA A 270 -19.91 4.81 0.92
C ALA A 270 -21.12 5.24 1.76
#